data_AF-A0A920EID2-F1
#
_entry.id   AF-A0A920EID2-F1
#
_cell.length_a   1.000
_cell.length_b   1.000
_cell.length_c   1.000
_cell.angle_alpha   90.00
_cell.angle_beta   90.00
_cell.angle_gamma   90.00
#
_symmetry.space_group_name_H-M   'P 1'
#
loop_
_entity.id
_entity.type
_entity.pdbx_description
1 polymer ?
#
loop_
_entity_poly.entity_id
_entity_poly.type
_entity_poly.pdbx_seq_one_letter_code
_entity_poly.pdbx_strand_id
1 'polypeptide(L)' 'MSDPVGELIDALTPTFLEKNVYIGRTPLTSLERVFGGQVFAASNESSTKHGR' A
#
# COMPACT_ATOMS: atom_id res chain seq x y z
N MET A 1 -2.51 10.32 18.98
CA MET A 1 -1.59 9.16 18.86
C MET A 1 -1.79 8.61 17.46
N SER A 2 -0.72 8.28 16.72
CA SER A 2 -0.86 7.59 15.44
C SER A 2 -1.44 6.20 15.66
N ASP A 3 -2.33 5.76 14.76
CA ASP A 3 -2.86 4.40 14.75
C ASP A 3 -1.95 3.53 13.87
N PRO A 4 -1.05 2.72 14.45
CA PRO A 4 -0.08 1.95 13.66
C PRO A 4 -0.74 0.86 12.81
N VAL A 5 -1.93 0.39 13.19
CA VAL A 5 -2.68 -0.60 12.40
C VAL A 5 -3.35 0.10 11.23
N GLY A 6 -3.96 1.26 11.45
CA GLY A 6 -4.50 2.10 10.39
C GLY A 6 -3.45 2.50 9.35
N GLU A 7 -2.26 2.93 9.80
CA GLU A 7 -1.15 3.28 8.90
C GLU A 7 -0.65 2.08 8.09
N LEU A 8 -0.63 0.87 8.68
CA LEU A 8 -0.30 -0.35 7.97
C LEU A 8 -1.36 -0.68 6.92
N ILE A 9 -2.65 -0.62 7.27
CA ILE A 9 -3.75 -0.87 6.32
C ILE A 9 -3.69 0.11 5.14
N ASP A 10 -3.45 1.39 5.42
CA ASP A 10 -3.29 2.42 4.39
C ASP A 10 -2.09 2.16 3.48
N ALA A 11 -0.99 1.66 4.04
CA ALA A 11 0.20 1.31 3.27
C ALA A 11 0.00 0.08 2.37
N LEU A 12 -0.90 -0.83 2.77
CA LEU A 12 -1.24 -2.05 2.04
C LEU A 12 -2.39 -1.85 1.03
N THR A 13 -3.13 -0.75 1.15
CA THR A 13 -4.29 -0.45 0.31
C THR A 13 -3.95 0.69 -0.66
N PRO A 14 -3.45 0.38 -1.87
CA PRO A 14 -3.07 1.42 -2.82
C PRO A 14 -4.30 2.18 -3.35
N THR A 15 -4.14 3.48 -3.52
CA THR A 15 -5.19 4.38 -4.02
C THR A 15 -5.23 4.32 -5.54
N PHE A 16 -6.42 4.11 -6.12
CA PHE A 16 -6.60 4.15 -7.57
C PHE A 16 -6.34 5.57 -8.11
N LEU A 17 -5.59 5.67 -9.21
CA LEU A 17 -5.37 6.93 -9.91
C LEU A 17 -6.04 6.90 -11.29
N GLU A 18 -5.68 5.92 -12.12
CA GLU A 18 -6.20 5.74 -13.48
C GLU A 18 -6.08 4.26 -13.91
N LYS A 19 -6.50 3.93 -15.15
CA LYS A 19 -6.52 2.55 -15.64
C LYS A 19 -5.14 1.91 -15.48
N ASN A 20 -5.06 0.85 -14.68
CA ASN A 20 -3.84 0.11 -14.32
C ASN A 20 -2.80 0.90 -13.51
N VAL A 21 -3.15 2.06 -12.96
CA VAL A 21 -2.24 2.90 -12.18
C VAL A 21 -2.80 3.11 -10.78
N TYR A 22 -1.98 2.78 -9.79
CA TYR A 22 -2.30 2.89 -8.38
C TYR A 22 -1.12 3.52 -7.63
N ILE A 23 -1.42 4.30 -6.60
CA ILE A 23 -0.43 4.94 -5.72
C ILE A 23 -0.42 4.21 -4.38
N GLY A 24 0.72 3.59 -4.06
CA GLY A 24 0.98 3.04 -2.73
C GLY A 24 1.45 4.11 -1.75
N ARG A 25 1.14 3.94 -0.47
CA ARG A 25 1.69 4.77 0.62
C ARG A 25 2.70 3.95 1.41
N THR A 26 3.73 4.59 1.95
CA THR A 26 4.70 3.98 2.85
C THR A 26 4.66 4.70 4.19
N PRO A 27 4.51 4.01 5.32
CA PRO A 27 4.59 4.65 6.61
C PRO A 27 5.97 5.26 6.80
N LEU A 28 6.05 6.42 7.44
CA LEU A 28 7.32 7.01 7.85
C LEU A 28 7.89 6.17 8.99
N THR A 29 8.77 5.23 8.65
CA THR A 29 9.49 4.42 9.62
C THR A 29 10.87 5.04 9.87
N SER A 30 11.43 4.82 11.07
CA SER A 30 12.79 5.25 11.42
C SER A 30 13.89 4.64 10.55
N LEU A 31 13.55 3.62 9.76
CA LEU A 31 14.46 2.92 8.86
C LEU A 31 14.51 3.56 7.47
N GLU A 32 13.61 4.51 7.15
CA GLU A 32 13.48 5.17 5.83
C GLU A 32 13.52 4.19 4.64
N ARG A 33 12.98 2.98 4.85
CA ARG A 33 13.00 1.89 3.87
C ARG A 33 11.60 1.44 3.53
N VAL A 34 11.43 1.01 2.29
CA VAL A 34 10.24 0.30 1.82
C VAL A 34 10.45 -1.19 2.07
N PHE A 35 9.51 -1.83 2.76
CA PHE A 35 9.56 -3.26 3.02
C PHE A 35 9.00 -4.05 1.83
N GLY A 36 9.72 -5.06 1.36
CA GLY A 36 9.28 -5.87 0.20
C GLY A 36 7.91 -6.52 0.37
N GLY A 37 7.58 -6.97 1.59
CA GLY A 37 6.25 -7.54 1.89
C GLY A 37 5.11 -6.53 1.69
N GLN A 38 5.35 -5.25 1.97
CA GLN A 38 4.38 -4.17 1.75
C GLN A 38 4.12 -3.96 0.25
N VAL A 39 5.18 -3.93 -0.56
CA VAL A 39 5.08 -3.79 -2.02
C VAL A 39 4.32 -4.97 -2.61
N PHE A 40 4.63 -6.19 -2.17
CA PHE A 40 3.96 -7.40 -2.62
C PHE A 40 2.45 -7.40 -2.31
N ALA A 41 2.08 -7.07 -1.07
CA ALA A 41 0.69 -7.03 -0.67
C ALA A 41 -0.11 -5.96 -1.41
N ALA A 42 0.43 -4.74 -1.54
CA ALA A 42 -0.21 -3.67 -2.31
C ALA A 42 -0.37 -4.05 -3.80
N SER A 43 0.62 -4.70 -4.38
CA SER A 43 0.57 -5.17 -5.78
C SER A 43 -0.54 -6.21 -5.99
N ASN A 44 -0.66 -7.19 -5.08
CA ASN A 44 -1.74 -8.18 -5.13
C ASN A 44 -3.12 -7.52 -4.98
N GLU A 45 -3.26 -6.61 -4.03
CA GLU A 45 -4.53 -5.88 -3.80
C GLU A 45 -4.97 -5.12 -5.06
N SER A 46 -4.06 -4.37 -5.69
CA SER A 46 -4.35 -3.66 -6.95
C SER A 46 -4.71 -4.60 -8.12
N SER A 47 -4.12 -5.80 -8.16
CA SER A 47 -4.41 -6.81 -9.18
C SER A 47 -5.80 -7.42 -9.00
N THR A 48 -6.19 -7.72 -7.75
CA THR A 48 -7.53 -8.29 -7.46
C THR A 48 -8.66 -7.29 -7.71
N LYS A 49 -8.42 -5.98 -7.50
CA LYS A 49 -9.40 -4.92 -7.81
C LYS A 49 -9.62 -4.71 -9.31
N HIS A 50 -8.67 -5.09 -10.16
CA HIS A 50 -8.81 -4.97 -11.62
C HIS A 50 -9.39 -6.24 -12.27
N GLY A 51 -9.36 -7.38 -11.59
CA GLY A 51 -9.91 -8.66 -12.06
C GLY A 51 -11.36 -8.92 -11.68
N ARG A 52 -12.06 -7.96 -11.06
CA ARG A 52 -13.50 -7.99 -10.74
C ARG A 52 -14.26 -6.94 -11.51
#